data_AF-A0A7C7M982-F1
#
_entry.id   AF-A0A7C7M982-F1
#
_cell.length_a   1.000
_cell.length_b   1.000
_cell.length_c   1.000
_cell.angle_alpha   90.00
_cell.angle_beta   90.00
_cell.angle_gamma   90.00
#
_symmetry.space_group_name_H-M   'P 1'
#
loop_
_entity.id
_entity.type
_entity.pdbx_description
1 polymer ?
#
loop_
_entity_poly.entity_id
_entity_poly.type
_entity_poly.pdbx_seq_one_letter_code
_entity_poly.pdbx_strand_id
1 'polypeptide(L)'
;MSIEVEQTGNLRAPYSGYLVFPRWAETGVGIVGHVETSILVEARSAPRATQDLESLTLYEVKDQLEKAIIRQSELRTEEGS
;
A
#
# COMPACT_ATOMS: atom_id res chain seq x y z
N MET A 1 2.31 10.52 -2.11
CA MET A 1 1.84 9.13 -1.90
C MET A 1 1.68 8.52 -3.28
N SER A 2 2.26 7.34 -3.53
CA SER A 2 2.05 6.64 -4.81
C SER A 2 0.89 5.66 -4.64
N ILE A 3 0.06 5.54 -5.67
CA ILE A 3 -1.04 4.57 -5.75
C ILE A 3 -0.66 3.57 -6.82
N GLU A 4 -0.55 2.30 -6.43
CA GLU A 4 -0.22 1.21 -7.35
C GLU A 4 -1.48 0.35 -7.59
N VAL A 5 -1.66 -0.08 -8.84
CA VAL A 5 -2.77 -0.95 -9.25
C VAL A 5 -2.21 -2.10 -10.07
N GLU A 6 -2.46 -3.33 -9.63
CA GLU A 6 -1.97 -4.54 -10.28
C GLU A 6 -3.12 -5.44 -10.76
N GLN A 7 -2.87 -6.17 -11.84
CA GLN A 7 -3.84 -7.15 -12.34
C GLN A 7 -3.79 -8.44 -11.51
N THR A 8 -4.95 -8.95 -11.10
CA THR A 8 -5.04 -10.20 -10.35
C THR A 8 -5.57 -11.35 -11.21
N GLY A 9 -5.36 -12.59 -10.73
CA GLY A 9 -5.98 -13.78 -11.32
C GLY A 9 -7.49 -13.90 -11.08
N ASN A 10 -8.11 -12.97 -10.34
CA ASN A 10 -9.55 -12.96 -10.10
C ASN A 10 -10.28 -12.30 -11.26
N LEU A 11 -10.79 -13.10 -12.20
CA LEU A 11 -11.52 -12.60 -13.38
C LEU A 11 -12.77 -11.75 -13.05
N ARG A 12 -13.29 -11.79 -11.82
CA ARG A 12 -14.44 -10.97 -11.40
C ARG A 12 -14.03 -9.60 -10.83
N ALA A 13 -12.80 -9.46 -10.37
CA ALA A 13 -12.20 -8.22 -9.87
C ALA A 13 -10.71 -8.21 -10.24
N PRO A 14 -10.39 -8.05 -11.53
CA PRO A 14 -9.04 -8.22 -12.04
C PRO A 14 -8.07 -7.11 -11.62
N TYR A 15 -8.48 -6.12 -10.83
CA TYR A 15 -7.62 -5.06 -10.34
C TYR A 15 -7.61 -5.03 -8.83
N SER A 16 -6.42 -5.04 -8.22
CA SER A 16 -6.24 -4.81 -6.79
C SER A 16 -5.44 -3.55 -6.57
N GLY A 17 -5.83 -2.78 -5.56
CA GLY A 17 -5.19 -1.52 -5.21
C GLY A 17 -4.70 -1.50 -3.76
N TYR A 18 -3.52 -0.91 -3.57
CA TYR A 18 -2.85 -0.75 -2.28
C TYR A 18 -2.06 0.57 -2.24
N LEU A 19 -1.60 0.98 -1.05
CA LEU A 19 -0.80 2.19 -0.87
C LEU A 19 0.66 1.85 -0.60
N VAL A 20 1.57 2.61 -1.21
CA VAL A 20 3.01 2.54 -0.94
C VAL A 20 3.48 3.81 -0.24
N PHE A 21 4.14 3.64 0.90
CA PHE A 21 4.70 4.71 1.71
C PHE A 21 6.23 4.69 1.65
N PRO A 22 6.85 5.51 0.77
CA PRO A 22 8.30 5.58 0.67
C PRO A 22 8.91 6.26 1.89
N ARG A 23 9.99 5.67 2.41
CA ARG A 23 10.89 6.29 3.38
C ARG A 23 12.01 6.98 2.64
N TRP A 24 12.03 8.31 2.68
CA TRP A 24 13.08 9.11 2.06
C TRP A 24 14.33 9.16 2.95
N ALA A 25 15.51 9.24 2.32
CA ALA A 25 16.73 9.60 3.01
C ALA A 25 16.54 10.95 3.71
N GLU A 26 17.17 11.15 4.86
CA GLU A 26 17.12 12.43 5.58
C GLU A 26 17.63 13.60 4.70
N THR A 27 18.60 13.31 3.83
CA THR A 27 19.13 14.26 2.85
C THR A 27 18.16 14.61 1.72
N GLY A 28 17.04 13.88 1.60
CA GLY A 28 16.07 14.01 0.51
C GLY A 28 16.53 13.41 -0.82
N VAL A 29 17.75 12.85 -0.91
CA VAL A 29 18.36 12.39 -2.18
C VAL A 29 18.03 10.92 -2.49
N GLY A 30 16.78 10.51 -2.27
CA GLY A 30 16.29 9.18 -2.69
C GLY A 30 15.50 8.41 -1.64
N ILE A 31 14.94 7.28 -2.07
CA ILE A 31 14.14 6.36 -1.25
C ILE A 31 15.06 5.31 -0.63
N VAL A 32 15.03 5.17 0.69
CA VAL A 32 15.87 4.24 1.49
C VAL A 32 15.06 3.09 2.09
N GLY A 33 13.84 2.89 1.61
CA GLY A 33 12.92 1.84 2.03
C GLY A 33 11.48 2.25 1.79
N HIS A 34 10.55 1.34 2.02
CA HIS A 34 9.12 1.62 2.01
C HIS A 34 8.39 0.62 2.90
N VAL A 35 7.13 0.95 3.19
CA VAL A 35 6.12 -0.02 3.61
C VAL A 35 4.96 0.04 2.63
N GLU A 36 4.29 -1.08 2.46
CA GLU A 36 3.10 -1.20 1.64
C GLU A 36 1.94 -1.75 2.47
N THR A 37 0.73 -1.36 2.12
CA THR A 37 -0.48 -1.92 2.74
C THR A 37 -0.76 -3.31 2.16
N SER A 38 -1.59 -4.09 2.86
CA SER A 38 -2.35 -5.15 2.18
C SER A 38 -3.24 -4.55 1.07
N ILE A 39 -3.82 -5.41 0.22
CA ILE A 39 -4.84 -5.00 -0.74
C ILE A 39 -5.99 -4.32 0.01
N LEU A 40 -6.30 -3.09 -0.37
CA LEU A 40 -7.38 -2.29 0.20
C LEU A 40 -8.65 -2.34 -0.66
N VAL A 41 -8.49 -2.48 -1.98
CA VAL A 41 -9.60 -2.50 -2.93
C VAL A 41 -9.41 -3.61 -3.96
N GLU A 42 -10.52 -4.20 -4.38
CA GLU A 42 -10.60 -5.06 -5.57
C GLU A 42 -11.69 -4.51 -6.49
N ALA A 43 -11.39 -4.35 -7.78
CA ALA A 43 -12.31 -3.70 -8.71
C ALA A 43 -12.31 -4.35 -10.10
N ARG A 44 -13.37 -4.04 -10.86
CA ARG A 44 -13.54 -4.49 -12.25
C ARG A 44 -12.72 -3.70 -13.27
N SER A 45 -12.22 -2.52 -12.90
CA SER A 45 -11.42 -1.66 -13.75
C SER A 45 -10.40 -0.87 -12.94
N ALA A 46 -9.26 -0.53 -13.54
CA ALA A 46 -8.25 0.30 -12.89
C ALA A 46 -8.81 1.67 -12.46
N PRO A 47 -9.58 2.42 -13.29
CA PRO A 47 -10.15 3.70 -12.84
C PRO A 47 -11.06 3.57 -11.62
N ARG A 48 -11.77 2.45 -11.48
CA ARG A 48 -12.59 2.20 -10.29
C ARG A 48 -11.75 1.95 -9.06
N ALA A 49 -10.70 1.12 -9.17
CA ALA A 49 -9.75 0.90 -8.08
C ALA A 49 -9.10 2.22 -7.64
N THR A 50 -8.68 3.06 -8.60
CA THR A 50 -8.13 4.39 -8.33
C THR A 50 -9.13 5.29 -7.61
N GLN A 51 -10.35 5.40 -8.12
CA GLN A 51 -11.40 6.21 -7.47
C GLN A 51 -11.68 5.76 -6.03
N ASP A 52 -11.75 4.44 -5.80
CA ASP A 52 -12.00 3.90 -4.47
C ASP A 52 -10.82 4.20 -3.52
N LEU A 53 -9.57 4.11 -4.00
CA LEU A 53 -8.39 4.51 -3.21
C LEU A 53 -8.31 6.02 -2.96
N GLU A 54 -8.66 6.85 -3.93
CA GLU A 54 -8.69 8.31 -3.80
C GLU A 54 -9.79 8.79 -2.84
N SER A 55 -10.79 7.95 -2.58
CA SER A 55 -11.86 8.26 -1.63
C SER A 55 -11.47 8.11 -0.15
N LEU A 56 -10.30 7.49 0.12
CA LEU A 56 -9.80 7.34 1.48
C LEU A 56 -9.52 8.71 2.11
N THR A 57 -10.01 8.89 3.33
CA THR A 57 -9.67 10.05 4.14
C THR A 57 -8.22 9.98 4.62
N LEU A 58 -7.63 11.12 4.96
CA LEU A 58 -6.28 11.16 5.54
C LEU A 58 -6.18 10.39 6.86
N TYR A 59 -7.28 10.24 7.61
CA TYR A 59 -7.32 9.43 8.82
C TYR A 59 -7.20 7.93 8.50
N GLU A 60 -7.91 7.46 7.47
CA GLU A 60 -7.80 6.08 7.02
C GLU A 60 -6.42 5.80 6.43
N VAL A 61 -5.86 6.73 5.65
CA VAL A 61 -4.49 6.61 5.13
C VAL A 61 -3.47 6.51 6.27
N LYS A 62 -3.62 7.31 7.33
CA LYS A 62 -2.76 7.25 8.52
C LYS A 62 -2.86 5.88 9.21
N ASP A 63 -4.07 5.40 9.44
CA ASP A 63 -4.31 4.09 10.07
C ASP A 63 -3.70 2.94 9.25
N GLN A 64 -3.79 3.01 7.92
CA GLN A 64 -3.15 2.03 7.03
C GLN A 64 -1.63 2.07 7.09
N LEU A 65 -1.02 3.26 7.18
CA LEU A 65 0.42 3.40 7.39
C LEU A 65 0.86 2.76 8.71
N GLU A 66 0.14 3.04 9.80
CA GLU A 66 0.45 2.48 11.12
C GLU A 66 0.40 0.95 11.11
N LYS A 67 -0.64 0.37 10.50
CA LYS A 67 -0.78 -1.08 10.31
C LYS A 67 0.36 -1.67 9.47
N ALA A 68 0.74 -1.01 8.38
CA ALA A 68 1.82 -1.47 7.52
C ALA A 68 3.18 -1.48 8.24
N ILE A 69 3.45 -0.47 9.08
CA ILE A 69 4.67 -0.39 9.91
C ILE A 69 4.72 -1.55 10.91
N ILE A 70 3.61 -1.81 11.62
CA ILE A 70 3.52 -2.91 12.60
C ILE A 70 3.80 -4.25 11.92
N ARG A 71 3.10 -4.55 10.80
CA ARG A 71 3.29 -5.80 10.05
C ARG A 71 4.73 -6.00 9.59
N GLN A 72 5.38 -4.97 9.05
CA GLN A 72 6.77 -5.08 8.60
C GLN A 72 7.73 -5.35 9.78
N SER A 73 7.43 -4.78 10.95
CA SER A 73 8.23 -5.02 12.15
C SER A 73 8.15 -6.47 12.63
N GLU A 74 6.96 -7.08 12.58
CA GLU A 74 6.73 -8.48 12.94
C GLU A 74 7.48 -9.42 11.99
N LEU A 75 7.35 -9.22 10.68
CA LEU A 75 8.06 -10.01 9.66
C LEU A 75 9.59 -10.00 9.86
N ARG A 76 10.17 -8.84 10.17
CA ARG A 76 11.61 -8.72 10.43
C ARG A 76 12.05 -9.45 11.69
N THR A 77 11.19 -9.60 12.69
CA THR A 77 11.50 -10.34 13.92
C THR A 77 11.44 -11.86 13.70
N GLU A 78 10.55 -12.33 12.81
CA GLU A 78 10.44 -13.73 12.42
C GLU A 78 11.61 -14.20 11.55
N GLU A 79 12.12 -13.38 10.63
CA GLU A 79 13.29 -13.70 9.79
C GLU A 79 14.63 -13.70 10.55
N GLY A 80 14.66 -13.10 11.75
CA GLY A 80 15.86 -13.01 12.60
C GLY A 80 15.94 -14.03 13.74
N SER A 81 14.98 -14.96 13.83
CA SER A 81 14.93 -16.04 14.84
C SER A 81 15.27 -17.40 14.23
#